data_AF-A0A061IVX0-F1
#
_entry.id   AF-A0A061IVX0-F1
#
_cell.length_a   1.000
_cell.length_b   1.000
_cell.length_c   1.000
_cell.angle_alpha   90.00
_cell.angle_beta   90.00
_cell.angle_gamma   90.00
#
_symmetry.space_group_name_H-M   'P 1'
#
loop_
_entity.id
_entity.type
_entity.pdbx_description
1 polymer ?
#
loop_
_entity_poly.entity_id
_entity_poly.type
_entity_poly.pdbx_seq_one_letter_code
_entity_poly.pdbx_strand_id
1 'polypeptide(L)'
;MYNGLEAISVKGTGLSGYVQRSKAAVSQLAKFTPAEYTDDVPPSAVNPLEALRSAKENRDLAARLQRHEALRSIKLKVFMYREERAAGGVAADVVERECQTLYDSLMRNYRDEVGEARRVEAAEAAQKTAERFAAAFRVRPGAVGDAFDRVQREAERRAAEEEHRNAMEQKIAQRVKRIKGERERDGH
;
A
#
# COMPACT_ATOMS: atom_id res chain seq x y z
N MET A 1 25.36 23.71 53.38
CA MET A 1 25.65 25.14 53.14
C MET A 1 24.39 25.79 52.60
N TYR A 2 23.97 26.94 53.13
CA TYR A 2 22.81 27.67 52.60
C TYR A 2 23.27 28.55 51.44
N ASN A 3 22.52 28.54 50.33
CA ASN A 3 22.89 29.18 49.06
C ASN A 3 22.68 30.71 49.10
N GLY A 4 23.32 31.43 50.04
CA GLY A 4 23.21 32.88 50.18
C GLY A 4 21.84 33.39 50.64
N LEU A 5 20.99 32.50 51.18
CA LEU A 5 19.62 32.80 51.64
C LEU A 5 19.54 33.08 53.15
N GLU A 6 20.67 33.15 53.84
CA GLU A 6 20.71 33.43 55.28
C GLU A 6 20.62 34.94 55.56
N ALA A 7 20.08 35.29 56.73
CA ALA A 7 20.31 36.60 57.30
C ALA A 7 21.81 36.73 57.64
N ILE A 8 22.46 37.79 57.16
CA ILE A 8 23.92 38.00 57.21
C ILE A 8 24.49 37.92 58.65
N SER A 9 23.67 38.10 59.68
CA SER A 9 24.01 37.79 61.07
C SER A 9 22.75 37.42 61.87
N VAL A 10 22.81 36.32 62.62
CA VAL A 10 21.74 35.88 63.54
C VAL A 10 21.82 36.63 64.88
N LYS A 11 22.98 37.19 65.23
CA LYS A 11 23.21 37.89 66.50
C LYS A 11 22.50 39.24 66.51
N GLY A 12 21.64 39.46 67.52
CA GLY A 12 20.85 40.68 67.68
C GLY A 12 19.42 40.61 67.14
N THR A 13 19.07 39.53 66.42
CA THR A 13 17.70 39.33 65.89
C THR A 13 16.74 38.65 66.86
N GLY A 14 17.27 38.02 67.92
CA GLY A 14 16.46 37.28 68.90
C GLY A 14 15.87 35.96 68.38
N LEU A 15 16.23 35.53 67.16
CA LEU A 15 15.74 34.30 66.52
C LEU A 15 16.84 33.23 66.44
N SER A 16 16.44 31.97 66.26
CA SER A 16 17.35 30.83 66.16
C SER A 16 18.18 30.80 64.86
N GLY A 17 17.87 31.66 63.88
CA GLY A 17 18.53 31.65 62.56
C GLY A 17 18.20 30.44 61.69
N TYR A 18 17.23 29.61 62.09
CA TYR A 18 16.84 28.44 61.33
C TYR A 18 16.07 28.83 60.07
N VAL A 19 16.62 28.52 58.90
CA VAL A 19 16.03 28.83 57.60
C VAL A 19 15.41 27.57 57.00
N GLN A 20 14.11 27.57 56.75
CA GLN A 20 13.42 26.48 56.07
C GLN A 20 13.18 26.80 54.59
N ARG A 21 13.34 25.79 53.73
CA ARG A 21 12.94 25.91 52.33
C ARG A 21 11.42 25.96 52.23
N SER A 22 10.88 27.04 51.63
CA SER A 22 9.43 27.18 51.44
C SER A 22 8.90 26.10 50.48
N LYS A 23 7.83 25.40 50.91
CA LYS A 23 7.12 24.42 50.05
C LYS A 23 6.48 25.09 48.83
N ALA A 24 6.12 26.37 48.90
CA ALA A 24 5.59 27.11 47.76
C ALA A 24 6.66 27.42 46.70
N ALA A 25 7.92 27.59 47.12
CA ALA A 25 9.03 27.73 46.17
C ALA A 25 9.28 26.42 45.40
N VAL A 26 9.03 25.26 46.04
CA VAL A 26 9.10 23.95 45.37
C VAL A 26 8.00 23.80 44.33
N SER A 27 6.75 24.18 44.65
CA SER A 27 5.64 24.09 43.69
C SER A 27 5.75 25.11 42.54
N GLN A 28 6.39 26.27 42.75
CA GLN A 28 6.67 27.21 41.67
C GLN A 28 7.83 26.75 40.78
N LEU A 29 8.90 26.16 41.34
CA LEU A 29 9.97 25.56 40.53
C LEU A 29 9.43 24.43 39.64
N ALA A 30 8.50 23.62 40.17
CA ALA A 30 7.83 22.54 39.44
C ALA A 30 7.04 23.02 38.20
N LYS A 31 6.65 24.30 38.13
CA LYS A 31 5.99 24.89 36.96
C LYS A 31 6.96 25.22 35.81
N PHE A 32 8.25 25.39 36.13
CA PHE A 32 9.29 25.79 35.18
C PHE A 32 10.29 24.67 34.87
N THR A 33 10.32 23.61 35.67
CA THR A 33 10.92 22.34 35.25
C THR A 33 9.94 21.65 34.31
N PRO A 34 10.30 21.36 33.05
CA PRO A 34 9.43 20.54 32.20
C PRO A 34 9.23 19.22 32.94
N ALA A 35 7.97 18.87 33.18
CA ALA A 35 7.61 17.53 33.59
C ALA A 35 8.32 16.57 32.65
N GLU A 36 8.90 15.52 33.21
CA GLU A 36 9.35 14.35 32.46
C GLU A 36 8.35 14.08 31.33
N TYR A 37 8.86 13.83 30.12
CA TYR A 37 8.08 13.40 28.95
C TYR A 37 7.23 12.20 29.36
N THR A 38 6.06 12.49 29.88
CA THR A 38 4.99 11.55 30.16
C THR A 38 4.08 11.74 28.96
N ASP A 39 3.98 10.71 28.13
CA ASP A 39 3.16 10.60 26.92
C ASP A 39 1.64 10.79 27.18
N ASP A 40 1.25 11.24 28.37
CA ASP A 40 -0.14 11.44 28.81
C ASP A 40 -0.65 12.86 28.52
N VAL A 41 -0.22 13.46 27.40
CA VAL A 41 -1.00 14.55 26.80
C VAL A 41 -2.14 13.88 26.02
N PRO A 42 -3.42 14.09 26.36
CA PRO A 42 -4.51 13.57 25.55
C PRO A 42 -4.29 14.07 24.11
N PRO A 43 -4.33 13.18 23.09
CA PRO A 43 -4.02 13.60 21.74
C PRO A 43 -4.94 14.77 21.41
N SER A 44 -4.34 15.88 20.96
CA SER A 44 -5.11 17.02 20.48
C SER A 44 -6.14 16.49 19.49
N ALA A 45 -7.38 16.96 19.59
CA ALA A 45 -8.45 16.53 18.69
C ALA A 45 -8.09 16.97 17.26
N VAL A 46 -7.32 16.16 16.55
CA VAL A 46 -6.87 16.45 15.20
C VAL A 46 -8.10 16.40 14.31
N ASN A 47 -8.34 17.48 13.59
CA ASN A 47 -9.43 17.55 12.63
C ASN A 47 -9.28 16.39 11.62
N PRO A 48 -10.31 15.56 11.39
CA PRO A 48 -10.20 14.40 10.50
C PRO A 48 -9.79 14.77 9.07
N LEU A 49 -10.16 15.97 8.59
CA LEU A 49 -9.74 16.45 7.28
C LEU A 49 -8.26 16.81 7.24
N GLU A 50 -7.73 17.36 8.33
CA GLU A 50 -6.30 17.66 8.47
C GLU A 50 -5.48 16.38 8.58
N ALA A 51 -5.99 15.37 9.31
CA ALA A 51 -5.37 14.05 9.39
C ALA A 51 -5.30 13.35 8.02
N LEU A 52 -6.35 13.48 7.18
CA LEU A 52 -6.34 12.95 5.82
C LEU A 52 -5.37 13.70 4.90
N ARG A 53 -5.29 15.03 5.02
CA ARG A 53 -4.34 15.85 4.26
C ARG A 53 -2.90 15.51 4.63
N SER A 54 -2.58 15.47 5.92
CA SER A 54 -1.25 15.12 6.41
C SER A 54 -0.87 13.68 6.06
N ALA A 55 -1.80 12.73 6.11
CA ALA A 55 -1.55 11.36 5.66
C ALA A 55 -1.20 11.29 4.17
N LYS A 56 -1.84 12.10 3.33
CA LYS A 56 -1.50 12.17 1.90
C LYS A 56 -0.11 12.77 1.67
N GLU A 57 0.17 13.89 2.32
CA GLU A 57 1.48 14.57 2.24
C GLU A 57 2.61 13.66 2.75
N ASN A 58 2.39 12.95 3.85
CA ASN A 58 3.34 11.99 4.40
C ASN A 58 3.60 10.83 3.43
N ARG A 59 2.58 10.32 2.74
CA ARG A 59 2.75 9.30 1.68
C ARG A 59 3.60 9.82 0.53
N ASP A 60 3.35 11.04 0.08
CA ASP A 60 4.12 11.65 -1.01
C ASP A 60 5.59 11.87 -0.61
N LEU A 61 5.84 12.32 0.62
CA LEU A 61 7.18 12.49 1.17
C LEU A 61 7.90 11.16 1.33
N ALA A 62 7.23 10.13 1.85
CA ALA A 62 7.79 8.78 1.97
C ALA A 62 8.18 8.22 0.59
N ALA A 63 7.33 8.38 -0.43
CA ALA A 63 7.64 7.95 -1.79
C ALA A 63 8.84 8.70 -2.38
N ARG A 64 9.00 9.99 -2.09
CA ARG A 64 10.18 10.77 -2.50
C ARG A 64 11.45 10.27 -1.80
N LEU A 65 11.37 9.99 -0.50
CA LEU A 65 12.48 9.46 0.28
C LEU A 65 12.94 8.11 -0.28
N GLN A 66 12.01 7.18 -0.51
CA GLN A 66 12.31 5.88 -1.09
C GLN A 66 13.01 5.98 -2.46
N ARG A 67 12.56 6.90 -3.33
CA ARG A 67 13.23 7.16 -4.61
C ARG A 67 14.66 7.65 -4.41
N HIS A 68 14.87 8.56 -3.48
CA HIS A 68 16.20 9.08 -3.18
C HIS A 68 17.13 8.00 -2.62
N GLU A 69 16.63 7.18 -1.70
CA GLU A 69 17.36 6.04 -1.13
C GLU A 69 17.77 5.05 -2.22
N ALA A 70 16.85 4.69 -3.12
CA ALA A 70 17.14 3.80 -4.24
C ALA A 70 18.24 4.38 -5.15
N LEU A 71 18.12 5.64 -5.57
CA LEU A 71 19.14 6.29 -6.40
C LEU A 71 20.50 6.43 -5.69
N ARG A 72 20.49 6.71 -4.39
CA ARG A 72 21.70 6.75 -3.57
C ARG A 72 22.35 5.38 -3.49
N SER A 73 21.56 4.31 -3.33
CA SER A 73 22.07 2.94 -3.29
C SER A 73 22.80 2.55 -4.59
N ILE A 74 22.26 2.97 -5.74
CA ILE A 74 22.89 2.73 -7.05
C ILE A 74 24.23 3.47 -7.13
N LYS A 75 24.26 4.75 -6.75
CA LYS A 75 25.51 5.53 -6.73
C LYS A 75 26.56 4.90 -5.82
N LEU A 76 26.16 4.49 -4.62
CA LEU A 76 27.05 3.82 -3.68
C LEU A 76 27.63 2.52 -4.26
N LYS A 77 26.81 1.67 -4.90
CA LYS A 77 27.30 0.46 -5.56
C LYS A 77 28.35 0.75 -6.63
N VAL A 78 28.14 1.79 -7.43
CA VAL A 78 29.11 2.20 -8.47
C VAL A 78 30.40 2.74 -7.83
N PHE A 79 30.32 3.53 -6.75
CA PHE A 79 31.50 4.01 -6.05
C PHE A 79 32.29 2.88 -5.39
N MET A 80 31.63 1.95 -4.71
CA MET A 80 32.28 0.77 -4.13
C MET A 80 33.00 -0.04 -5.21
N TYR A 81 32.33 -0.29 -6.34
CA TYR A 81 32.94 -0.99 -7.47
C TYR A 81 34.17 -0.25 -8.04
N ARG A 82 34.09 1.08 -8.15
CA ARG A 82 35.22 1.91 -8.58
C ARG A 82 36.42 1.75 -7.66
N GLU A 83 36.19 1.81 -6.34
CA GLU A 83 37.24 1.66 -5.33
C GLU A 83 37.87 0.26 -5.37
N GLU A 84 37.08 -0.80 -5.50
CA GLU A 84 37.55 -2.18 -5.63
C GLU A 84 38.45 -2.37 -6.86
N ARG A 85 38.04 -1.84 -8.03
CA ARG A 85 38.82 -1.96 -9.27
C ARG A 85 40.08 -1.10 -9.24
N ALA A 86 40.02 0.09 -8.65
CA ALA A 86 41.19 0.94 -8.46
C ALA A 86 42.21 0.28 -7.51
N ALA A 87 41.75 -0.31 -6.40
CA ALA A 87 42.61 -1.07 -5.48
C ALA A 87 43.24 -2.31 -6.14
N GLY A 88 42.53 -2.93 -7.09
CA GLY A 88 43.03 -4.02 -7.92
C GLY A 88 44.03 -3.63 -9.01
N GLY A 89 44.39 -2.33 -9.12
CA GLY A 89 45.38 -1.85 -10.08
C GLY A 89 44.89 -1.79 -11.54
N VAL A 90 43.57 -1.78 -11.76
CA VAL A 90 42.99 -1.64 -13.11
C VAL A 90 43.18 -0.20 -13.61
N ALA A 91 43.45 -0.06 -14.91
CA ALA A 91 43.63 1.25 -15.54
C ALA A 91 42.35 2.12 -15.42
N ALA A 92 42.52 3.40 -15.10
CA ALA A 92 41.43 4.31 -14.76
C ALA A 92 40.38 4.46 -15.89
N ASP A 93 40.82 4.44 -17.14
CA ASP A 93 39.97 4.51 -18.33
C ASP A 93 39.06 3.28 -18.49
N VAL A 94 39.57 2.11 -18.14
CA VAL A 94 38.79 0.87 -18.11
C VAL A 94 37.77 0.92 -16.97
N VAL A 95 38.20 1.35 -15.78
CA VAL A 95 37.31 1.47 -14.61
C VAL A 95 36.17 2.45 -14.88
N GLU A 96 36.43 3.59 -15.53
CA GLU A 96 35.37 4.56 -15.86
C GLU A 96 34.34 3.98 -16.83
N ARG A 97 34.78 3.23 -17.87
CA ARG A 97 33.86 2.55 -18.79
C ARG A 97 33.02 1.50 -18.08
N GLU A 98 33.65 0.66 -17.25
CA GLU A 98 32.96 -0.36 -16.47
C GLU A 98 31.95 0.27 -15.50
N CYS A 99 32.34 1.31 -14.77
CA CYS A 99 31.46 2.07 -13.87
C CYS A 99 30.25 2.66 -14.61
N GLN A 100 30.47 3.23 -15.80
CA GLN A 100 29.39 3.77 -16.61
C GLN A 100 28.41 2.69 -17.05
N THR A 101 28.92 1.55 -17.55
CA THR A 101 28.06 0.42 -17.94
C THR A 101 27.29 -0.18 -16.76
N LEU A 102 27.92 -0.27 -15.58
CA LEU A 102 27.28 -0.72 -14.35
C LEU A 102 26.18 0.25 -13.92
N TYR A 103 26.46 1.56 -13.93
CA TYR A 103 25.49 2.60 -13.63
C TYR A 103 24.27 2.51 -14.56
N ASP A 104 24.50 2.43 -15.87
CA ASP A 104 23.44 2.37 -16.87
C ASP A 104 22.59 1.10 -16.71
N SER A 105 23.21 -0.04 -16.40
CA SER A 105 22.52 -1.30 -16.11
C SER A 105 21.63 -1.19 -14.86
N LEU A 106 22.18 -0.69 -13.75
CA LEU A 106 21.43 -0.51 -12.50
C LEU A 106 20.29 0.50 -12.66
N MET A 107 20.51 1.57 -13.42
CA MET A 107 19.48 2.57 -13.71
C MET A 107 18.36 2.03 -14.60
N ARG A 108 18.66 1.11 -15.53
CA ARG A 108 17.62 0.41 -16.32
C ARG A 108 16.75 -0.45 -15.42
N ASN A 109 17.37 -1.32 -14.62
CA ASN A 109 16.64 -2.20 -13.68
C ASN A 109 15.76 -1.38 -12.73
N TYR A 110 16.29 -0.28 -12.17
CA TYR A 110 15.50 0.62 -11.33
C TYR A 110 14.28 1.22 -12.05
N ARG A 111 14.43 1.63 -13.31
CA ARG A 111 13.31 2.18 -14.09
C ARG A 111 12.26 1.11 -14.39
N ASP A 112 12.70 -0.12 -14.66
CA ASP A 112 11.81 -1.24 -14.93
C ASP A 112 11.04 -1.62 -13.67
N GLU A 113 11.71 -1.76 -12.52
CA GLU A 113 11.09 -2.01 -11.20
C GLU A 113 10.07 -0.93 -10.85
N VAL A 114 10.41 0.35 -11.03
CA VAL A 114 9.48 1.47 -10.79
C VAL A 114 8.30 1.42 -11.78
N GLY A 115 8.54 1.03 -13.02
CA GLY A 115 7.51 0.86 -14.04
C GLY A 115 6.52 -0.25 -13.69
N GLU A 116 7.03 -1.40 -13.25
CA GLU A 116 6.24 -2.54 -12.79
C GLU A 116 5.45 -2.21 -11.53
N ALA A 117 6.09 -1.61 -10.52
CA ALA A 117 5.41 -1.17 -9.30
C ALA A 117 4.22 -0.24 -9.60
N ARG A 118 4.40 0.74 -10.51
CA ARG A 118 3.31 1.63 -10.93
C ARG A 118 2.18 0.90 -11.65
N ARG A 119 2.50 -0.12 -12.46
CA ARG A 119 1.47 -0.93 -13.15
C ARG A 119 0.66 -1.74 -12.16
N VAL A 120 1.31 -2.34 -11.16
CA VAL A 120 0.65 -3.08 -10.09
C VAL A 120 -0.24 -2.15 -9.26
N GLU A 121 0.29 -1.00 -8.82
CA GLU A 121 -0.50 0.00 -8.09
C GLU A 121 -1.73 0.48 -8.88
N ALA A 122 -1.58 0.72 -10.18
CA ALA A 122 -2.69 1.11 -11.04
C ALA A 122 -3.75 -0.01 -11.18
N ALA A 123 -3.31 -1.26 -11.31
CA ALA A 123 -4.22 -2.41 -11.38
C ALA A 123 -4.97 -2.62 -10.06
N GLU A 124 -4.29 -2.52 -8.92
CA GLU A 124 -4.92 -2.60 -7.61
C GLU A 124 -5.89 -1.45 -7.36
N ALA A 125 -5.55 -0.23 -7.77
CA ALA A 125 -6.45 0.91 -7.67
C ALA A 125 -7.70 0.73 -8.54
N ALA A 126 -7.55 0.17 -9.74
CA ALA A 126 -8.65 -0.18 -10.62
C ALA A 126 -9.55 -1.27 -10.01
N GLN A 127 -8.98 -2.29 -9.39
CA GLN A 127 -9.75 -3.33 -8.68
C GLN A 127 -10.51 -2.75 -7.48
N LYS A 128 -9.82 -2.00 -6.60
CA LYS A 128 -10.45 -1.36 -5.43
C LYS A 128 -11.56 -0.40 -5.81
N THR A 129 -11.43 0.31 -6.94
CA THR A 129 -12.50 1.18 -7.44
C THR A 129 -13.65 0.36 -8.03
N ALA A 130 -13.38 -0.67 -8.82
CA ALA A 130 -14.40 -1.58 -9.34
C ALA A 130 -15.20 -2.25 -8.20
N GLU A 131 -14.54 -2.70 -7.14
CA GLU A 131 -15.18 -3.26 -5.94
C GLU A 131 -16.07 -2.24 -5.24
N ARG A 132 -15.60 -0.99 -5.08
CA ARG A 132 -16.40 0.10 -4.51
C ARG A 132 -17.64 0.41 -5.34
N PHE A 133 -17.50 0.41 -6.67
CA PHE A 133 -18.64 0.59 -7.57
C PHE A 133 -19.61 -0.59 -7.47
N ALA A 134 -19.12 -1.84 -7.50
CA ALA A 134 -19.96 -3.02 -7.35
C ALA A 134 -20.74 -2.99 -6.01
N ALA A 135 -20.09 -2.59 -4.92
CA ALA A 135 -20.73 -2.42 -3.62
C ALA A 135 -21.77 -1.30 -3.62
N ALA A 136 -21.47 -0.14 -4.21
CA ALA A 136 -22.39 1.00 -4.29
C ALA A 136 -23.67 0.67 -5.08
N PHE A 137 -23.53 -0.12 -6.15
CA PHE A 137 -24.65 -0.54 -6.99
C PHE A 137 -25.25 -1.90 -6.59
N ARG A 138 -24.82 -2.49 -5.45
CA ARG A 138 -25.24 -3.81 -4.94
C ARG A 138 -25.14 -4.93 -5.99
N VAL A 139 -24.15 -4.83 -6.87
CA VAL A 139 -23.87 -5.81 -7.90
C VAL A 139 -23.20 -7.00 -7.22
N ARG A 140 -23.83 -8.18 -7.26
CA ARG A 140 -23.26 -9.40 -6.68
C ARG A 140 -21.95 -9.73 -7.41
N PRO A 141 -20.86 -10.05 -6.70
CA PRO A 141 -19.65 -10.57 -7.33
C PRO A 141 -20.03 -11.85 -8.09
N GLY A 142 -19.83 -11.84 -9.41
CA GLY A 142 -20.23 -12.92 -10.33
C GLY A 142 -21.43 -12.60 -11.24
N ALA A 143 -22.24 -11.58 -10.97
CA ALA A 143 -23.42 -11.27 -11.79
C ALA A 143 -23.12 -10.45 -13.07
N VAL A 144 -21.91 -9.91 -13.21
CA VAL A 144 -21.53 -9.02 -14.34
C VAL A 144 -20.81 -9.78 -15.46
N GLY A 145 -20.47 -11.06 -15.26
CA GLY A 145 -19.81 -11.91 -16.25
C GLY A 145 -20.81 -12.58 -17.20
N ASP A 146 -21.84 -13.23 -16.67
CA ASP A 146 -22.64 -14.17 -17.46
C ASP A 146 -23.40 -13.54 -18.65
N ALA A 147 -23.90 -12.32 -18.51
CA ALA A 147 -24.72 -11.71 -19.57
C ALA A 147 -23.92 -11.15 -20.75
N PHE A 148 -22.62 -10.88 -20.57
CA PHE A 148 -21.73 -10.28 -21.58
C PHE A 148 -20.52 -11.16 -21.95
N ASP A 149 -20.31 -12.30 -21.29
CA ASP A 149 -19.30 -13.27 -21.68
C ASP A 149 -19.69 -13.97 -22.98
N ARG A 150 -18.97 -13.64 -24.06
CA ARG A 150 -19.19 -14.27 -25.38
C ARG A 150 -19.10 -15.80 -25.32
N VAL A 151 -18.23 -16.33 -24.47
CA VAL A 151 -18.00 -17.78 -24.32
C VAL A 151 -19.22 -18.46 -23.71
N GLN A 152 -19.84 -17.87 -22.68
CA GLN A 152 -21.04 -18.45 -22.08
C GLN A 152 -22.26 -18.32 -23.00
N ARG A 153 -22.42 -17.19 -23.69
CA ARG A 153 -23.47 -17.02 -24.69
C ARG A 153 -23.38 -18.02 -25.84
N GLU A 154 -22.16 -18.32 -26.29
CA GLU A 154 -21.94 -19.36 -27.29
C GLU A 154 -22.22 -20.77 -26.74
N ALA A 155 -21.93 -21.04 -25.46
CA ALA A 155 -22.26 -22.30 -24.81
C ALA A 155 -23.77 -22.49 -24.64
N GLU A 156 -24.49 -21.48 -24.18
CA GLU A 156 -25.97 -21.49 -24.07
C GLU A 156 -26.63 -21.63 -25.45
N ARG A 157 -26.12 -20.94 -26.47
CA ARG A 157 -26.62 -21.07 -27.84
C ARG A 157 -26.40 -22.48 -28.39
N ARG A 158 -25.25 -23.10 -28.14
CA ARG A 158 -24.98 -24.49 -28.55
C ARG A 158 -25.91 -25.46 -27.82
N ALA A 159 -26.13 -25.29 -26.53
CA ALA A 159 -27.07 -26.11 -25.76
C ALA A 159 -28.50 -26.00 -26.31
N ALA A 160 -28.98 -24.80 -26.61
CA ALA A 160 -30.31 -24.58 -27.20
C ALA A 160 -30.43 -25.16 -28.63
N GLU A 161 -29.37 -25.08 -29.44
CA GLU A 161 -29.33 -25.69 -30.78
C GLU A 161 -29.33 -27.23 -30.71
N GLU A 162 -28.65 -27.83 -29.71
CA GLU A 162 -28.68 -29.28 -29.45
C GLU A 162 -30.05 -29.76 -28.96
N GLU A 163 -30.70 -29.02 -28.05
CA GLU A 163 -32.07 -29.31 -27.62
C GLU A 163 -33.07 -29.26 -28.78
N HIS A 164 -32.94 -28.27 -29.67
CA HIS A 164 -33.80 -28.16 -30.85
C HIS A 164 -33.59 -29.32 -31.84
N ARG A 165 -32.34 -29.77 -32.03
CA ARG A 165 -32.03 -30.95 -32.85
C ARG A 165 -32.62 -32.22 -32.25
N ASN A 166 -32.44 -32.44 -30.95
CA ASN A 166 -33.01 -33.59 -30.24
C ASN A 166 -34.54 -33.62 -30.32
N ALA A 167 -35.20 -32.46 -30.19
CA ALA A 167 -36.65 -32.35 -30.33
C ALA A 167 -37.12 -32.64 -31.77
N MET A 168 -36.36 -32.22 -32.78
CA MET A 168 -36.66 -32.50 -34.19
C MET A 168 -36.47 -33.99 -34.51
N GLU A 169 -35.40 -34.62 -34.01
CA GLU A 169 -35.14 -36.05 -34.16
C GLU A 169 -36.23 -36.90 -33.51
N GLN A 170 -36.71 -36.51 -32.32
CA GLN A 170 -37.83 -37.19 -31.68
C GLN A 170 -39.13 -37.06 -32.49
N LYS A 171 -39.41 -35.89 -33.08
CA LYS A 171 -40.56 -35.70 -33.98
C LYS A 171 -40.47 -36.55 -35.23
N ILE A 172 -39.27 -36.68 -35.82
CA ILE A 172 -39.01 -37.54 -36.98
C ILE A 172 -39.20 -39.01 -36.58
N ALA A 173 -38.64 -39.45 -35.45
CA ALA A 173 -38.80 -40.81 -34.95
C ALA A 173 -40.27 -41.17 -34.69
N GLN A 174 -41.05 -40.25 -34.12
CA GLN A 174 -42.49 -40.44 -33.94
C GLN A 174 -43.25 -40.53 -35.28
N ARG A 175 -42.87 -39.71 -36.27
CA ARG A 175 -43.49 -39.73 -37.60
C ARG A 175 -43.16 -41.02 -38.37
N VAL A 176 -41.93 -41.51 -38.28
CA VAL A 176 -41.52 -42.80 -38.85
C VAL A 176 -42.26 -43.96 -38.18
N LYS A 177 -42.42 -43.94 -36.86
CA LYS A 177 -43.24 -44.95 -36.14
C LYS A 177 -44.70 -44.97 -36.61
N ARG A 178 -45.31 -43.80 -36.83
CA ARG A 178 -46.70 -43.71 -37.35
C ARG A 178 -46.81 -44.28 -38.76
N ILE A 179 -45.91 -43.91 -39.67
CA ILE A 179 -45.91 -44.40 -41.06
C ILE A 179 -45.71 -45.93 -41.12
N LYS A 180 -44.86 -46.49 -40.23
CA LYS A 180 -44.65 -47.94 -40.16
C LYS A 180 -45.88 -48.68 -39.63
N GLY A 181 -46.61 -48.10 -38.68
CA GLY A 181 -47.88 -48.64 -38.17
C GLY A 181 -49.07 -48.47 -39.13
N GLU A 182 -49.05 -47.48 -40.02
CA GLU A 182 -50.07 -47.32 -41.09
C GLU A 182 -49.84 -48.32 -42.24
N ARG A 183 -48.59 -48.60 -42.62
CA ARG A 183 -48.27 -49.63 -43.64
C ARG A 183 -48.63 -51.05 -43.22
N GLU A 184 -48.70 -51.34 -41.92
CA GLU A 184 -49.19 -52.64 -41.41
C GLU A 184 -50.72 -52.74 -41.42
N ARG A 185 -51.45 -51.62 -41.56
CA ARG A 185 -52.92 -51.61 -41.65
C ARG A 185 -53.44 -51.62 -43.09
N ASP A 186 -52.69 -51.07 -44.04
CA ASP A 186 -53.06 -51.06 -45.47
C ASP A 186 -52.60 -52.33 -46.24
N GLY A 187 -52.01 -53.30 -45.53
CA GLY A 187 -51.50 -54.57 -46.08
C GLY A 187 -52.34 -55.81 -45.74
N HIS A 188 -53.60 -55.64 -45.32
CA HIS A 188 -54.55 -56.73 -45.04
C HIS A 188 -55.80 -56.63 -45.91
#